data_AF-A0A955IEN5-F1
#
_entry.id   AF-A0A955IEN5-F1
#
_cell.length_a   1.000
_cell.length_b   1.000
_cell.length_c   1.000
_cell.angle_alpha   90.00
_cell.angle_beta   90.00
_cell.angle_gamma   90.00
#
_symmetry.space_group_name_H-M   'P 1'
#
loop_
_entity.id
_entity.type
_entity.pdbx_description
1 polymer ?
#
loop_
_entity_poly.entity_id
_entity_poly.type
_entity_poly.pdbx_seq_one_letter_code
_entity_poly.pdbx_strand_id
1 'polypeptide(L)'
;MSGCSSQRKEESVDPRIALDDAVDRLRVDPADMQQLLRREFFSRAGAAAARYGVSPDRLVRHALRLRADTPFRAARLLSHLEDLTHAIACIDDCPLAWSDLVEMHELVLIHVCADRLGEAEGIVHVRRWMASLRRGTAATRGTAASAAVGADGADPHCSDPSMHAYTAQRPLRHWLAERAMTHLPVAPRRREPIRLHLTDPEIGVRFSISAGPKARRGAR
;
A
#
# COMPACT_ATOMS: atom_id res chain seq x y z
N MET A 1 60.31 -43.57 -18.72
CA MET A 1 59.80 -42.34 -18.09
C MET A 1 58.29 -42.34 -18.28
N SER A 2 57.55 -42.86 -17.29
CA SER A 2 56.10 -43.03 -17.37
C SER A 2 55.39 -41.73 -17.00
N GLY A 3 54.55 -41.23 -17.90
CA GLY A 3 53.64 -40.12 -17.63
C GLY A 3 52.40 -40.63 -16.89
N CYS A 4 52.13 -40.06 -15.71
CA CYS A 4 50.89 -40.24 -14.97
C CYS A 4 50.07 -38.94 -15.10
N SER A 5 49.23 -38.85 -16.13
CA SER A 5 48.28 -37.76 -16.30
C SER A 5 46.96 -38.13 -15.64
N SER A 6 46.84 -37.82 -14.34
CA SER A 6 45.57 -37.85 -13.63
C SER A 6 44.72 -36.65 -14.09
N GLN A 7 43.80 -36.89 -15.01
CA GLN A 7 42.76 -35.93 -15.35
C GLN A 7 41.78 -35.83 -14.18
N ARG A 8 41.82 -34.71 -13.44
CA ARG A 8 40.76 -34.34 -12.50
C ARG A 8 39.50 -34.07 -13.32
N LYS A 9 38.48 -34.88 -13.11
CA LYS A 9 37.11 -34.64 -13.56
C LYS A 9 36.61 -33.40 -12.81
N GLU A 10 36.63 -32.24 -13.46
CA GLU A 10 35.93 -31.05 -12.97
C GLU A 10 34.43 -31.31 -13.11
N GLU A 11 33.81 -31.69 -11.99
CA GLU A 11 32.38 -31.86 -11.86
C GLU A 11 31.74 -30.46 -11.90
N SER A 12 31.25 -30.08 -13.07
CA SER A 12 30.53 -28.84 -13.30
C SER A 12 29.20 -28.89 -12.54
N VAL A 13 29.21 -28.40 -11.31
CA VAL A 13 28.00 -28.21 -10.50
C VAL A 13 27.22 -27.04 -11.11
N ASP A 14 25.97 -27.31 -11.52
CA ASP A 14 25.08 -26.31 -12.10
C ASP A 14 24.90 -25.14 -11.11
N PRO A 15 25.26 -23.89 -11.50
CA PRO A 15 25.17 -22.73 -10.62
C PRO A 15 23.75 -22.45 -10.12
N ARG A 16 22.71 -22.97 -10.77
CA ARG A 16 21.32 -22.85 -10.30
C ARG A 16 21.06 -23.69 -9.05
N ILE A 17 21.58 -24.92 -9.03
CA ILE A 17 21.43 -25.83 -7.88
C ILE A 17 22.17 -25.25 -6.67
N ALA A 18 23.35 -24.67 -6.87
CA ALA A 18 24.11 -24.02 -5.81
C ALA A 18 23.42 -22.75 -5.24
N LEU A 19 22.67 -22.02 -6.06
CA LEU A 19 21.91 -20.84 -5.62
C LEU A 19 20.67 -21.25 -4.82
N ASP A 20 19.92 -22.25 -5.29
CA ASP A 20 18.75 -22.77 -4.57
C ASP A 20 19.15 -23.35 -3.21
N ASP A 21 20.27 -24.08 -3.13
CA ASP A 21 20.86 -24.56 -1.87
C ASP A 21 21.26 -23.42 -0.92
N ALA A 22 21.82 -22.34 -1.45
CA ALA A 22 22.20 -21.18 -0.65
C ALA A 22 20.98 -20.40 -0.15
N VAL A 23 19.92 -20.30 -0.96
CA VAL A 23 18.64 -19.69 -0.58
C VAL A 23 17.92 -20.53 0.47
N ASP A 24 17.94 -21.86 0.33
CA ASP A 24 17.34 -22.77 1.31
C ASP A 24 18.07 -22.71 2.66
N ARG A 25 19.39 -22.56 2.67
CA ARG A 25 20.18 -22.34 3.90
C ARG A 25 19.91 -20.98 4.57
N LEU A 26 19.39 -20.01 3.83
CA LEU A 26 19.01 -18.70 4.36
C LEU A 26 17.56 -18.66 4.87
N ARG A 27 16.76 -19.71 4.65
CA ARG A 27 15.39 -19.76 5.16
C ARG A 27 15.39 -19.79 6.68
N VAL A 28 14.54 -18.96 7.28
CA VAL A 28 14.32 -18.98 8.73
C VAL A 28 13.31 -20.08 9.04
N ASP A 29 13.63 -20.96 9.99
CA ASP A 29 12.67 -21.96 10.48
C ASP A 29 11.38 -21.25 10.91
N PRO A 30 10.20 -21.66 10.42
CA PRO A 30 8.92 -21.13 10.86
C PRO A 30 8.74 -21.12 12.39
N ALA A 31 9.27 -22.11 13.12
CA ALA A 31 9.18 -22.17 14.58
C ALA A 31 9.99 -21.03 15.24
N ASP A 32 11.23 -20.83 14.79
CA ASP A 32 12.09 -19.76 15.25
C ASP A 32 11.50 -18.38 14.92
N MET A 33 10.93 -18.25 13.72
CA MET A 33 10.23 -17.04 13.30
C MET A 33 9.05 -16.70 14.23
N GLN A 34 8.26 -17.70 14.63
CA GLN A 34 7.14 -17.49 15.55
C GLN A 34 7.61 -17.01 16.92
N GLN A 35 8.67 -17.62 17.46
CA GLN A 35 9.24 -17.21 18.75
C GLN A 35 9.78 -15.78 18.68
N LEU A 36 10.50 -15.46 17.60
CA LEU A 36 11.03 -14.12 17.34
C LEU A 36 9.91 -13.09 17.25
N LEU A 37 8.86 -13.35 16.46
CA LEU A 37 7.70 -12.47 16.33
C LEU A 37 7.00 -12.23 17.66
N ARG A 38 6.81 -13.28 18.48
CA ARG A 38 6.19 -13.14 19.80
C ARG A 38 7.04 -12.26 20.73
N ARG A 39 8.35 -12.49 20.75
CA ARG A 39 9.28 -11.67 21.56
C ARG A 39 9.22 -10.20 21.14
N GLU A 40 9.35 -9.92 19.85
CA GLU A 40 9.32 -8.56 19.31
C GLU A 40 7.95 -7.90 19.46
N PHE A 41 6.87 -8.67 19.41
CA PHE A 41 5.52 -8.19 19.67
C PHE A 41 5.40 -7.56 21.05
N PHE A 42 5.83 -8.26 22.10
CA PHE A 42 5.76 -7.71 23.46
C PHE A 42 6.71 -6.54 23.69
N SER A 43 7.85 -6.52 22.99
CA SER A 43 8.84 -5.45 23.10
C SER A 43 8.39 -4.14 22.43
N ARG A 44 7.81 -4.21 21.24
CA ARG A 44 7.58 -3.05 20.37
C ARG A 44 6.11 -2.77 20.10
N ALA A 45 5.36 -3.81 19.73
CA ALA A 45 3.96 -3.66 19.32
C ALA A 45 2.94 -3.77 20.45
N GLY A 46 3.37 -4.15 21.67
CA GLY A 46 2.49 -4.50 22.78
C GLY A 46 1.51 -3.40 23.18
N ALA A 47 1.95 -2.14 23.21
CA ALA A 47 1.09 -1.00 23.54
C ALA A 47 0.01 -0.76 22.48
N ALA A 48 0.39 -0.75 21.20
CA ALA A 48 -0.55 -0.62 20.08
C ALA A 48 -1.52 -1.81 20.01
N ALA A 49 -1.01 -3.02 20.24
CA ALA A 49 -1.81 -4.24 20.23
C ALA A 49 -2.85 -4.26 21.36
N ALA A 50 -2.46 -3.86 22.58
CA ALA A 50 -3.38 -3.71 23.71
C ALA A 50 -4.46 -2.65 23.43
N ARG A 51 -4.08 -1.51 22.84
CA ARG A 51 -5.02 -0.44 22.46
C ARG A 51 -6.10 -0.92 21.48
N TYR A 52 -5.72 -1.77 20.52
CA TYR A 52 -6.64 -2.23 19.47
C TYR A 52 -7.27 -3.62 19.72
N GLY A 53 -6.84 -4.34 20.76
CA GLY A 53 -7.29 -5.71 21.03
C GLY A 53 -6.69 -6.77 20.10
N VAL A 54 -5.50 -6.54 19.54
CA VAL A 54 -4.81 -7.51 18.66
C VAL A 54 -4.01 -8.49 19.50
N SER A 55 -4.29 -9.80 19.38
CA SER A 55 -3.53 -10.82 20.09
C SER A 55 -2.19 -11.15 19.38
N PRO A 56 -1.16 -11.60 20.12
CA PRO A 56 0.11 -12.03 19.51
C PRO A 56 -0.10 -13.16 18.50
N ASP A 57 -0.96 -14.13 18.78
CA ASP A 57 -1.22 -15.24 17.86
C ASP A 57 -1.92 -14.79 16.57
N ARG A 58 -2.78 -13.76 16.66
CA ARG A 58 -3.39 -13.13 15.47
C ARG A 58 -2.32 -12.52 14.58
N LEU A 59 -1.36 -11.79 15.17
CA LEU A 59 -0.24 -11.19 14.45
C LEU A 59 0.67 -12.25 13.84
N VAL A 60 1.08 -13.26 14.60
CA VAL A 60 1.93 -14.36 14.13
C VAL A 60 1.27 -15.08 12.96
N ARG A 61 -0.01 -15.44 13.09
CA ARG A 61 -0.78 -16.07 12.00
C ARG A 61 -0.84 -15.19 10.76
N HIS A 62 -0.96 -13.87 10.93
CA HIS A 62 -0.96 -12.94 9.80
C HIS A 62 0.42 -12.89 9.14
N ALA A 63 1.49 -12.68 9.92
CA ALA A 63 2.87 -12.60 9.43
C ALA A 63 3.30 -13.87 8.69
N LEU A 64 2.93 -15.06 9.18
CA LEU A 64 3.23 -16.32 8.50
C LEU A 64 2.51 -16.46 7.15
N ARG A 65 1.28 -15.96 7.03
CA ARG A 65 0.56 -15.94 5.73
C ARG A 65 1.23 -15.03 4.71
N LEU A 66 1.95 -14.01 5.15
CA LEU A 66 2.74 -13.14 4.27
C LEU A 66 4.02 -13.81 3.76
N ARG A 67 4.33 -15.04 4.20
CA ARG A 67 5.53 -15.80 3.82
C ARG A 67 6.79 -14.96 4.01
N ALA A 68 7.08 -14.59 5.27
CA ALA A 68 8.38 -14.05 5.67
C ALA A 68 9.45 -15.17 5.70
N ASP A 69 9.55 -15.93 4.60
CA ASP A 69 10.43 -17.08 4.41
C ASP A 69 11.90 -16.70 4.25
N THR A 70 12.16 -15.45 3.86
CA THR A 70 13.50 -14.90 3.70
C THR A 70 13.89 -13.98 4.86
N PRO A 71 15.17 -13.96 5.26
CA PRO A 71 15.63 -13.23 6.44
C PRO A 71 15.49 -11.72 6.24
N PHE A 72 15.65 -11.23 5.01
CA PHE A 72 15.42 -9.82 4.69
C PHE A 72 13.96 -9.41 4.88
N ARG A 73 13.01 -10.24 4.41
CA ARG A 73 11.57 -9.96 4.59
C ARG A 73 11.18 -10.01 6.06
N ALA A 74 11.76 -10.94 6.82
CA ALA A 74 11.57 -11.02 8.27
C ALA A 74 12.08 -9.75 8.97
N ALA A 75 13.31 -9.31 8.67
CA ALA A 75 13.88 -8.10 9.26
C ALA A 75 13.04 -6.85 8.96
N ARG A 76 12.53 -6.72 7.72
CA ARG A 76 11.62 -5.64 7.33
C ARG A 76 10.30 -5.70 8.08
N LEU A 77 9.69 -6.88 8.15
CA LEU A 77 8.44 -7.09 8.87
C LEU A 77 8.59 -6.73 10.35
N LEU A 78 9.67 -7.17 11.00
CA LEU A 78 9.97 -6.84 12.39
C LEU A 78 10.22 -5.34 12.58
N SER A 79 10.84 -4.68 11.60
CA SER A 79 11.06 -3.23 11.63
C SER A 79 9.75 -2.43 11.62
N HIS A 80 8.69 -3.00 11.05
CA HIS A 80 7.38 -2.36 10.88
C HIS A 80 6.26 -3.12 11.61
N LEU A 81 6.58 -3.71 12.76
CA LEU A 81 5.65 -4.57 13.50
C LEU A 81 4.45 -3.80 14.09
N GLU A 82 4.65 -2.57 14.56
CA GLU A 82 3.58 -1.69 15.03
C GLU A 82 2.62 -1.33 13.90
N ASP A 83 3.15 -0.93 12.75
CA ASP A 83 2.39 -0.66 11.53
C ASP A 83 1.58 -1.90 11.09
N LEU A 84 2.19 -3.09 11.15
CA LEU A 84 1.49 -4.35 10.87
C LEU A 84 0.37 -4.62 11.87
N THR A 85 0.60 -4.33 13.16
CA THR A 85 -0.42 -4.49 14.21
C THR A 85 -1.60 -3.56 13.96
N HIS A 86 -1.35 -2.30 13.61
CA HIS A 86 -2.39 -1.35 13.22
C HIS A 86 -3.16 -1.85 12.00
N ALA A 87 -2.46 -2.30 10.96
CA ALA A 87 -3.09 -2.85 9.76
C ALA A 87 -3.97 -4.06 10.05
N ILE A 88 -3.53 -4.97 10.94
CA ILE A 88 -4.31 -6.12 11.39
C ILE A 88 -5.56 -5.66 12.14
N ALA A 89 -5.46 -4.66 13.01
CA ALA A 89 -6.62 -4.09 13.69
C ALA A 89 -7.64 -3.52 12.71
N CYS A 90 -7.18 -2.84 11.64
CA CYS A 90 -8.06 -2.37 10.56
C CYS A 90 -8.71 -3.52 9.79
N ILE A 91 -7.98 -4.62 9.53
CA ILE A 91 -8.49 -5.84 8.89
C ILE A 91 -9.58 -6.50 9.75
N ASP A 92 -9.38 -6.50 11.05
CA ASP A 92 -10.35 -7.02 12.02
C ASP A 92 -11.51 -6.01 12.26
N ASP A 93 -11.52 -4.88 11.54
CA ASP A 93 -12.53 -3.79 11.57
C ASP A 93 -12.70 -3.15 12.95
N CYS A 94 -11.60 -3.02 13.68
CA CYS A 94 -11.54 -2.24 14.91
C CYS A 94 -11.82 -0.76 14.59
N PRO A 95 -12.92 -0.14 15.11
CA PRO A 95 -13.27 1.24 14.78
C PRO A 95 -12.20 2.25 15.21
N LEU A 96 -11.57 2.01 16.37
CA LEU A 96 -10.51 2.88 16.89
C LEU A 96 -9.29 2.89 15.97
N ALA A 97 -8.87 1.72 15.47
CA ALA A 97 -7.75 1.63 14.54
C ALA A 97 -8.03 2.40 13.25
N TRP A 98 -9.24 2.33 12.70
CA TRP A 98 -9.62 3.12 11.53
C TRP A 98 -9.62 4.63 11.81
N SER A 99 -10.10 5.05 12.98
CA SER A 99 -10.07 6.45 13.40
C SER A 99 -8.63 6.96 13.48
N ASP A 100 -7.76 6.25 14.20
CA ASP A 100 -6.35 6.61 14.37
C ASP A 100 -5.64 6.63 13.01
N LEU A 101 -5.96 5.71 12.09
CA LEU A 101 -5.40 5.68 10.74
C LEU A 101 -5.74 6.94 9.94
N VAL A 102 -7.00 7.39 10.02
CA VAL A 102 -7.45 8.63 9.36
C VAL A 102 -6.76 9.83 9.99
N GLU A 103 -6.81 9.95 11.31
CA GLU A 103 -6.23 11.07 12.04
C GLU A 103 -4.73 11.25 11.75
N MET A 104 -3.96 10.16 11.74
CA MET A 104 -2.52 10.22 11.51
C MET A 104 -2.09 10.46 10.07
N HIS A 105 -2.92 10.09 9.09
CA HIS A 105 -2.47 10.01 7.70
C HIS A 105 -3.29 10.83 6.70
N GLU A 106 -4.52 11.24 7.02
CA GLU A 106 -5.39 11.96 6.09
C GLU A 106 -4.70 13.22 5.55
N LEU A 107 -4.18 14.08 6.44
CA LEU A 107 -3.55 15.34 6.03
C LEU A 107 -2.32 15.13 5.13
N VAL A 108 -1.47 14.15 5.46
CA VAL A 108 -0.28 13.85 4.66
C VAL A 108 -0.66 13.33 3.28
N LEU A 109 -1.69 12.46 3.22
CA LEU A 109 -2.20 11.93 1.96
C LEU A 109 -2.84 13.03 1.10
N ILE A 110 -3.56 13.97 1.73
CA ILE A 110 -4.15 15.12 1.04
C ILE A 110 -3.04 15.93 0.38
N HIS A 111 -1.97 16.24 1.12
CA HIS A 111 -0.86 17.00 0.58
C HIS A 111 -0.22 16.31 -0.64
N VAL A 112 0.07 15.01 -0.52
CA VAL A 112 0.65 14.21 -1.63
C VAL A 112 -0.27 14.15 -2.86
N CYS A 113 -1.59 14.12 -2.66
CA CYS A 113 -2.56 14.10 -3.76
C CYS A 113 -2.81 15.49 -4.35
N ALA A 114 -2.73 16.54 -3.53
CA ALA A 114 -2.96 17.92 -3.92
C ALA A 114 -1.94 18.41 -4.97
N ASP A 115 -0.70 17.92 -4.90
CA ASP A 115 0.34 18.18 -5.91
C ASP A 115 -0.08 17.78 -7.34
N ARG A 116 -1.03 16.84 -7.48
CA ARG A 116 -1.52 16.36 -8.78
C ARG A 116 -2.94 16.78 -9.12
N LEU A 117 -3.81 16.92 -8.12
CA LEU A 117 -5.24 17.18 -8.32
C LEU A 117 -5.68 18.61 -7.99
N GLY A 118 -4.91 19.35 -7.22
CA GLY A 118 -5.39 20.53 -6.49
C GLY A 118 -5.87 20.16 -5.08
N GLU A 119 -5.93 21.15 -4.19
CA GLU A 119 -6.22 20.94 -2.76
C GLU A 119 -7.63 20.38 -2.52
N ALA A 120 -8.66 21.00 -3.11
CA ALA A 120 -10.06 20.59 -2.93
C ALA A 120 -10.31 19.17 -3.47
N GLU A 121 -9.81 18.89 -4.68
CA GLU A 121 -9.90 17.57 -5.29
C GLU A 121 -9.09 16.52 -4.52
N GLY A 122 -7.92 16.89 -3.99
CA GLY A 122 -7.10 16.04 -3.13
C GLY A 122 -7.84 15.62 -1.85
N ILE A 123 -8.51 16.55 -1.17
CA ILE A 123 -9.36 16.28 0.00
C ILE A 123 -10.46 15.27 -0.35
N VAL A 124 -11.23 15.55 -1.41
CA VAL A 124 -12.34 14.68 -1.83
C VAL A 124 -11.83 13.30 -2.21
N HIS A 125 -10.72 13.23 -2.94
CA HIS A 125 -10.09 11.98 -3.36
C HIS A 125 -9.67 11.13 -2.16
N VAL A 126 -8.88 11.68 -1.24
CA VAL A 126 -8.36 10.93 -0.08
C VAL A 126 -9.48 10.39 0.79
N ARG A 127 -10.52 11.20 1.06
CA ARG A 127 -11.67 10.75 1.86
C ARG A 127 -12.43 9.61 1.19
N ARG A 128 -12.69 9.73 -0.11
CA ARG A 128 -13.34 8.65 -0.88
C ARG A 128 -12.47 7.40 -0.91
N TRP A 129 -11.17 7.56 -1.13
CA TRP A 129 -10.22 6.46 -1.17
C TRP A 129 -10.11 5.73 0.17
N MET A 130 -10.01 6.45 1.30
CA MET A 130 -10.01 5.84 2.64
C MET A 130 -11.32 5.07 2.91
N ALA A 131 -12.46 5.63 2.52
CA ALA A 131 -13.73 4.95 2.62
C ALA A 131 -13.78 3.67 1.75
N SER A 132 -13.25 3.73 0.52
CA SER A 132 -13.11 2.56 -0.35
C SER A 132 -12.15 1.53 0.23
N LEU A 133 -11.02 1.95 0.81
CA LEU A 133 -10.04 1.08 1.47
C LEU A 133 -10.69 0.28 2.61
N ARG A 134 -11.51 0.93 3.44
CA ARG A 134 -12.25 0.25 4.51
C ARG A 134 -13.28 -0.74 3.96
N ARG A 135 -14.06 -0.34 2.95
CA ARG A 135 -15.04 -1.24 2.31
C ARG A 135 -14.38 -2.44 1.63
N GLY A 136 -13.30 -2.23 0.87
CA GLY A 136 -12.54 -3.30 0.22
C GLY A 136 -11.91 -4.27 1.22
N THR A 137 -11.44 -3.74 2.36
CA THR A 137 -10.96 -4.56 3.48
C THR A 137 -12.10 -5.44 4.06
N ALA A 138 -13.26 -4.85 4.33
CA ALA A 138 -14.42 -5.59 4.84
C ALA A 138 -14.94 -6.65 3.85
N ALA A 139 -14.96 -6.33 2.55
CA ALA A 139 -15.36 -7.26 1.49
C ALA A 139 -14.42 -8.47 1.41
N THR A 140 -13.10 -8.24 1.50
CA THR A 140 -12.09 -9.31 1.48
C THR A 140 -12.24 -10.27 2.67
N ARG A 141 -12.63 -9.74 3.84
CA ARG A 141 -12.93 -10.56 5.02
C ARG A 141 -14.15 -11.47 4.80
N GLY A 142 -15.19 -10.95 4.14
CA GLY A 142 -16.39 -11.72 3.80
C GLY A 142 -16.13 -12.78 2.71
N THR A 143 -15.33 -12.46 1.70
CA THR A 143 -14.99 -13.42 0.63
C THR A 143 -14.03 -14.50 1.11
N ALA A 144 -13.12 -14.25 2.05
CA ALA A 144 -12.31 -15.30 2.66
C ALA A 144 -13.16 -16.34 3.43
N ALA A 145 -14.33 -15.95 3.95
CA ALA A 145 -15.31 -16.88 4.51
C ALA A 145 -16.13 -17.61 3.44
N SER A 146 -16.34 -16.98 2.27
CA SER A 146 -17.13 -17.54 1.16
C SER A 146 -16.33 -18.30 0.11
N ALA A 147 -15.01 -18.11 0.01
CA ALA A 147 -14.13 -18.75 -0.98
C ALA A 147 -13.89 -20.26 -0.70
N ALA A 148 -14.48 -20.79 0.39
CA ALA A 148 -14.70 -22.23 0.54
C ALA A 148 -15.79 -22.76 -0.41
N VAL A 149 -16.53 -21.89 -1.11
CA VAL A 149 -17.61 -22.21 -2.05
C VAL A 149 -17.45 -21.34 -3.31
N GLY A 150 -16.74 -21.86 -4.32
CA GLY A 150 -16.80 -21.36 -5.70
C GLY A 150 -15.93 -20.14 -6.01
N ALA A 151 -14.76 -20.39 -6.60
CA ALA A 151 -13.95 -19.35 -7.24
C ALA A 151 -14.25 -19.34 -8.74
N ASP A 152 -14.98 -18.32 -9.21
CA ASP A 152 -14.97 -17.93 -10.62
C ASP A 152 -15.23 -16.43 -10.75
N GLY A 153 -14.32 -15.72 -11.42
CA GLY A 153 -14.64 -14.45 -12.09
C GLY A 153 -14.29 -13.11 -11.41
N ALA A 154 -13.24 -12.98 -10.59
CA ALA A 154 -12.79 -11.66 -10.15
C ALA A 154 -11.82 -11.03 -11.15
N ASP A 155 -12.28 -9.97 -11.83
CA ASP A 155 -11.55 -9.17 -12.81
C ASP A 155 -10.27 -8.54 -12.17
N PRO A 156 -9.05 -8.86 -12.65
CA PRO A 156 -7.79 -8.51 -11.99
C PRO A 156 -7.41 -7.02 -12.04
N HIS A 157 -8.25 -6.17 -12.64
CA HIS A 157 -7.96 -4.74 -12.85
C HIS A 157 -8.82 -3.77 -12.03
N CYS A 158 -9.78 -4.26 -11.24
CA CYS A 158 -10.63 -3.41 -10.41
C CYS A 158 -10.79 -3.97 -8.98
N SER A 159 -9.70 -4.43 -8.39
CA SER A 159 -9.71 -4.76 -6.95
C SER A 159 -9.67 -3.45 -6.16
N ASP A 160 -10.75 -3.18 -5.43
CA ASP A 160 -10.78 -2.10 -4.45
C ASP A 160 -9.54 -2.19 -3.52
N PRO A 161 -8.96 -1.05 -3.13
CA PRO A 161 -7.82 -1.07 -2.20
C PRO A 161 -8.21 -1.79 -0.91
N SER A 162 -7.29 -2.60 -0.38
CA SER A 162 -7.55 -3.41 0.82
C SER A 162 -6.32 -3.45 1.72
N MET A 163 -6.54 -3.34 3.04
CA MET A 163 -5.49 -3.44 4.05
C MET A 163 -4.85 -4.84 4.08
N HIS A 164 -5.53 -5.86 3.56
CA HIS A 164 -4.97 -7.21 3.39
C HIS A 164 -3.74 -7.25 2.48
N ALA A 165 -3.56 -6.25 1.60
CA ALA A 165 -2.40 -6.15 0.72
C ALA A 165 -1.19 -5.44 1.36
N TYR A 166 -1.29 -5.02 2.62
CA TYR A 166 -0.15 -4.48 3.36
C TYR A 166 0.72 -5.61 3.92
N THR A 167 2.00 -5.62 3.55
CA THR A 167 2.93 -6.73 3.86
C THR A 167 4.05 -6.36 4.83
N ALA A 168 3.99 -5.17 5.45
CA ALA A 168 5.01 -4.64 6.35
C ALA A 168 6.44 -4.59 5.77
N GLN A 169 6.58 -4.56 4.43
CA GLN A 169 7.90 -4.39 3.78
C GLN A 169 8.38 -2.94 3.76
N ARG A 170 7.49 -2.00 4.07
CA ARG A 170 7.74 -0.57 4.17
C ARG A 170 6.80 0.04 5.21
N PRO A 171 7.09 1.26 5.73
CA PRO A 171 6.20 1.91 6.67
C PRO A 171 4.79 2.10 6.10
N LEU A 172 3.77 1.96 6.94
CA LEU A 172 2.36 2.01 6.53
C LEU A 172 2.03 3.32 5.78
N ARG A 173 2.53 4.46 6.26
CA ARG A 173 2.38 5.77 5.61
C ARG A 173 2.80 5.78 4.13
N HIS A 174 3.93 5.14 3.80
CA HIS A 174 4.45 5.12 2.43
C HIS A 174 3.62 4.18 1.56
N TRP A 175 3.18 3.06 2.13
CA TRP A 175 2.29 2.15 1.42
C TRP A 175 0.94 2.81 1.12
N LEU A 176 0.35 3.53 2.09
CA LEU A 176 -0.89 4.28 1.90
C LEU A 176 -0.75 5.35 0.83
N ALA A 177 0.32 6.15 0.88
CA ALA A 177 0.57 7.21 -0.08
C ALA A 177 0.70 6.67 -1.52
N GLU A 178 1.48 5.61 -1.70
CA GLU A 178 1.60 4.97 -3.02
C GLU A 178 0.25 4.49 -3.54
N ARG A 179 -0.53 3.80 -2.70
CA ARG A 179 -1.84 3.28 -3.10
C ARG A 179 -2.83 4.41 -3.41
N ALA A 180 -2.90 5.44 -2.58
CA ALA A 180 -3.74 6.60 -2.83
C ALA A 180 -3.41 7.28 -4.16
N MET A 181 -2.11 7.34 -4.51
CA MET A 181 -1.65 7.87 -5.79
C MET A 181 -1.95 6.95 -6.98
N THR A 182 -1.84 5.63 -6.83
CA THR A 182 -2.19 4.68 -7.90
C THR A 182 -3.68 4.73 -8.25
N HIS A 183 -4.53 5.04 -7.28
CA HIS A 183 -5.99 5.16 -7.46
C HIS A 183 -6.44 6.59 -7.83
N LEU A 184 -5.53 7.49 -8.21
CA LEU A 184 -5.92 8.83 -8.66
C LEU A 184 -6.91 8.71 -9.83
N PRO A 185 -7.99 9.50 -9.83
CA PRO A 185 -8.89 9.54 -10.96
C PRO A 185 -8.06 9.95 -12.18
N VAL A 186 -8.13 9.14 -13.25
CA VAL A 186 -7.61 9.55 -14.55
C VAL A 186 -8.35 10.84 -14.88
N ALA A 187 -7.62 11.96 -14.94
CA ALA A 187 -8.23 13.25 -15.15
C ALA A 187 -9.15 13.18 -16.38
N PRO A 188 -10.42 13.58 -16.29
CA PRO A 188 -11.19 13.82 -17.50
C PRO A 188 -10.40 14.86 -18.29
N ARG A 189 -10.00 14.52 -19.52
CA ARG A 189 -9.36 15.46 -20.47
C ARG A 189 -10.14 16.76 -20.37
N ARG A 190 -9.43 17.85 -20.02
CA ARG A 190 -9.93 19.22 -19.80
C ARG A 190 -11.42 19.32 -20.13
N ARG A 191 -12.29 19.43 -19.12
CA ARG A 191 -13.59 20.06 -19.36
C ARG A 191 -13.25 21.41 -19.99
N GLU A 192 -13.54 21.54 -21.28
CA GLU A 192 -13.53 22.84 -21.94
C GLU A 192 -14.26 23.79 -21.00
N PRO A 193 -13.76 25.02 -20.82
CA PRO A 193 -14.49 26.00 -20.02
C PRO A 193 -15.91 25.98 -20.56
N ILE A 194 -16.87 25.65 -19.70
CA ILE A 194 -18.28 25.71 -20.05
C ILE A 194 -18.49 27.18 -20.43
N ARG A 195 -18.42 27.47 -21.74
CA ARG A 195 -18.90 28.72 -22.28
C ARG A 195 -20.39 28.61 -22.09
N LEU A 196 -20.85 29.13 -20.95
CA LEU A 196 -22.23 29.49 -20.76
C LEU A 196 -22.51 30.56 -21.81
N HIS A 197 -22.85 30.11 -23.02
CA HIS A 197 -23.51 30.94 -24.00
C HIS A 197 -24.90 31.18 -23.44
N LEU A 198 -25.01 32.20 -22.59
CA LEU A 198 -26.27 32.85 -22.32
C LEU A 198 -26.64 33.59 -23.62
N THR A 199 -27.23 32.86 -24.57
CA THR A 199 -27.97 33.49 -25.66
C THR A 199 -29.29 33.96 -25.05
N ASP A 200 -29.25 35.17 -24.49
CA ASP A 200 -30.45 35.97 -24.35
C ASP A 200 -30.73 36.61 -25.72
N PRO A 201 -31.86 36.34 -26.39
CA PRO A 201 -32.15 36.90 -27.71
C PRO A 201 -32.56 38.37 -27.68
N GLU A 202 -32.60 39.04 -26.52
CA GLU A 202 -32.90 40.46 -26.47
C GLU A 202 -31.90 41.22 -25.59
N ILE A 203 -31.56 42.44 -26.03
CA ILE A 203 -30.66 43.41 -25.40
C ILE A 203 -29.22 43.31 -25.90
N GLY A 204 -28.97 44.00 -27.01
CA GLY A 204 -27.64 44.29 -27.50
C GLY A 204 -26.88 45.22 -26.55
N VAL A 205 -26.01 44.64 -25.71
CA VAL A 205 -24.87 45.37 -25.14
C VAL A 205 -23.66 44.44 -25.11
N ARG A 206 -22.65 44.74 -25.93
CA ARG A 206 -21.35 44.03 -25.94
C ARG A 206 -20.49 44.57 -24.80
N PHE A 207 -20.23 43.75 -23.78
CA PHE A 207 -19.08 43.93 -22.91
C PHE A 207 -18.10 42.78 -23.08
N SER A 208 -16.93 43.09 -23.63
CA SER A 208 -15.77 42.19 -23.63
C SER A 208 -14.83 42.61 -22.52
N ILE A 209 -14.83 41.89 -21.39
CA ILE A 209 -13.79 42.04 -20.37
C ILE A 209 -12.73 40.97 -20.62
N SER A 210 -11.62 41.40 -21.21
CA SER A 210 -10.39 40.61 -21.34
C SER A 210 -9.51 40.87 -20.11
N ALA A 211 -9.39 39.88 -19.23
CA ALA A 211 -8.40 39.89 -18.16
C ALA A 211 -7.18 39.06 -18.59
N GLY A 212 -6.30 39.68 -19.39
CA GLY A 212 -4.95 39.17 -19.66
C GLY A 212 -3.93 39.78 -18.68
N PRO A 213 -2.86 39.05 -18.30
CA PRO A 213 -1.88 39.53 -17.33
C PRO A 213 -0.97 40.61 -17.94
N LYS A 214 -0.91 41.79 -17.31
CA LYS A 214 -0.10 42.93 -17.73
C LYS A 214 1.32 42.79 -17.19
N ALA A 215 2.25 42.38 -18.04
CA ALA A 215 3.68 42.40 -17.75
C ALA A 215 4.18 43.84 -17.53
N ARG A 216 4.75 44.13 -16.35
CA ARG A 216 5.49 45.37 -16.08
C ARG A 216 7.00 45.10 -16.24
N ARG A 217 7.58 45.52 -17.37
CA ARG A 217 8.99 45.89 -17.47
C ARG A 217 9.07 47.40 -17.31
N GLY A 218 9.91 47.87 -16.39
CA GLY A 218 10.29 49.27 -16.25
C GLY A 218 11.76 49.31 -15.87
N ALA A 219 12.60 49.56 -16.88
CA ALA A 219 14.00 49.90 -16.72
C ALA A 219 14.13 51.41 -16.47
N ARG A 220 14.97 51.79 -15.52
CA ARG A 220 15.94 52.89 -15.62
C ARG A 220 16.96 52.76 -14.50
#